data_AF-A0A969D1P7-F1
#
_entry.id   AF-A0A969D1P7-F1
#
_cell.length_a   1.000
_cell.length_b   1.000
_cell.length_c   1.000
_cell.angle_alpha   90.00
_cell.angle_beta   90.00
_cell.angle_gamma   90.00
#
_symmetry.space_group_name_H-M   'P 1'
#
loop_
_entity.id
_entity.type
_entity.pdbx_description
1 polymer ?
#
loop_
_entity_poly.entity_id
_entity_poly.type
_entity_poly.pdbx_seq_one_letter_code
_entity_poly.pdbx_strand_id
1 'polypeptide(L)'
;MNSIFKPRSLKQDLDRVSFLEKLKGTAAPLVNRYVILFILSVGLGLLTVWALEGTGMTRESRLMAGIFVTAALLWVTEALPLFATALFIIGLEIFLISNPGNWPGIGFGEGTAPSYKTFLAPMADPVIFLFLGGFLLAQASVKEGVDKALASTVLSLFGKKPFLSCSASCSFRRSFPCL
;
A
#
# COMPACT_ATOMS: atom_id res chain seq x y z
N MET A 1 -43.35 -15.17 -1.92
CA MET A 1 -42.48 -13.98 -1.69
C MET A 1 -41.49 -14.27 -0.56
N ASN A 2 -40.56 -15.23 -0.75
CA ASN A 2 -39.41 -15.48 0.15
C ASN A 2 -38.49 -16.60 -0.41
N SER A 3 -37.90 -16.37 -1.59
CA SER A 3 -36.93 -17.29 -2.21
C SER A 3 -35.65 -16.60 -2.69
N ILE A 4 -35.39 -15.37 -2.23
CA ILE A 4 -34.21 -14.56 -2.60
C ILE A 4 -32.97 -14.85 -1.72
N PHE A 5 -33.14 -15.48 -0.56
CA PHE A 5 -32.04 -15.92 0.31
C PHE A 5 -31.71 -17.41 0.09
N LYS A 6 -31.07 -17.73 -1.04
CA LYS A 6 -30.31 -19.00 -1.19
C LYS A 6 -28.83 -18.66 -0.96
N PRO A 7 -28.19 -19.10 0.15
CA PRO A 7 -26.95 -18.47 0.61
C PRO A 7 -25.74 -18.94 -0.21
N ARG A 8 -25.33 -18.11 -1.19
CA ARG A 8 -24.00 -18.20 -1.81
C ARG A 8 -22.88 -17.86 -0.81
N SER A 9 -23.23 -17.14 0.27
CA SER A 9 -22.33 -16.82 1.38
C SER A 9 -21.88 -18.05 2.17
N LEU A 10 -22.76 -19.02 2.46
CA LEU A 10 -22.46 -20.12 3.39
C LEU A 10 -21.37 -21.08 2.88
N LYS A 11 -21.37 -21.41 1.58
CA LYS A 11 -20.27 -22.17 0.97
C LYS A 11 -18.97 -21.36 0.96
N GLN A 12 -19.05 -20.08 0.63
CA GLN A 12 -17.90 -19.18 0.61
C GLN A 12 -17.27 -18.98 2.00
N ASP A 13 -18.09 -18.99 3.05
CA ASP A 13 -17.64 -18.91 4.44
C ASP A 13 -17.00 -20.23 4.91
N LEU A 14 -17.55 -21.39 4.53
CA LEU A 14 -16.91 -22.70 4.80
C LEU A 14 -15.55 -22.84 4.10
N ASP A 15 -15.46 -22.41 2.84
CA ASP A 15 -14.21 -22.41 2.07
C ASP A 15 -13.17 -21.47 2.70
N ARG A 16 -13.59 -20.33 3.27
CA ARG A 16 -12.70 -19.44 4.03
C ARG A 16 -12.16 -20.07 5.30
N VAL A 17 -13.00 -20.72 6.12
CA VAL A 17 -12.57 -21.30 7.40
C VAL A 17 -11.57 -22.44 7.19
N SER A 18 -11.82 -23.31 6.21
CA SER A 18 -10.90 -24.41 5.87
C SER A 18 -9.54 -23.91 5.32
N PHE A 19 -9.55 -22.81 4.57
CA PHE A 19 -8.33 -22.14 4.12
C PHE A 19 -7.54 -21.55 5.30
N LEU A 20 -8.22 -20.92 6.26
CA LEU A 20 -7.59 -20.36 7.46
C LEU A 20 -6.94 -21.43 8.34
N GLU A 21 -7.54 -22.61 8.42
CA GLU A 21 -6.96 -23.77 9.12
C GLU A 21 -5.69 -24.28 8.43
N LYS A 22 -5.68 -24.33 7.09
CA LYS A 22 -4.50 -24.66 6.29
C LYS A 22 -3.35 -23.67 6.48
N LEU A 23 -3.65 -22.38 6.63
CA LEU A 23 -2.62 -21.36 6.84
C LEU A 23 -1.97 -21.41 8.23
N LYS A 24 -2.73 -21.74 9.28
CA LYS A 24 -2.18 -21.88 10.64
C LYS A 24 -1.14 -23.01 10.75
N GLY A 25 -1.33 -24.11 10.02
CA GLY A 25 -0.44 -25.28 10.07
C GLY A 25 0.93 -25.09 9.41
N THR A 26 1.10 -24.09 8.54
CA THR A 26 2.34 -23.89 7.76
C THR A 26 3.18 -22.68 8.24
N ALA A 27 2.66 -21.88 9.18
CA ALA A 27 3.21 -20.57 9.50
C ALA A 27 4.50 -20.56 10.34
N ALA A 28 4.85 -21.65 11.05
CA ALA A 28 5.91 -21.59 12.07
C ALA A 28 7.34 -21.30 11.55
N PRO A 29 7.88 -21.92 10.48
CA PRO A 29 9.27 -21.68 10.07
C PRO A 29 9.45 -20.42 9.20
N LEU A 30 8.41 -19.97 8.50
CA LEU A 30 8.44 -18.76 7.66
C LEU A 30 8.40 -17.48 8.50
N VAL A 31 7.56 -17.45 9.55
CA VAL A 31 7.47 -16.31 10.47
C VAL A 31 8.82 -16.03 11.13
N ASN A 32 9.58 -17.06 11.53
CA ASN A 32 10.88 -16.85 12.16
C ASN A 32 11.88 -16.12 11.23
N ARG A 33 11.90 -16.45 9.93
CA ARG A 33 12.76 -15.75 8.96
C ARG A 33 12.38 -14.28 8.81
N TYR A 34 11.10 -13.96 8.67
CA TYR A 34 10.64 -12.57 8.55
C TYR A 34 10.88 -11.77 9.84
N VAL A 35 10.70 -12.40 11.00
CA VAL A 35 10.99 -11.78 12.31
C VAL A 35 12.49 -11.50 12.47
N ILE A 36 13.36 -12.42 12.05
CA ILE A 36 14.82 -12.20 12.08
C ILE A 36 15.21 -11.04 11.17
N LEU A 37 14.67 -10.97 9.95
CA LEU A 37 14.92 -9.86 9.02
C LEU A 37 14.42 -8.52 9.57
N PHE A 38 13.25 -8.53 10.21
CA PHE A 38 12.69 -7.36 10.88
C PHE A 38 13.61 -6.85 12.00
N ILE A 39 14.02 -7.74 12.92
CA ILE A 39 14.93 -7.39 14.03
C ILE A 39 16.26 -6.88 13.48
N LEU A 40 16.80 -7.52 12.44
CA LEU A 40 18.05 -7.10 11.79
C LEU A 40 17.92 -5.71 11.17
N SER A 41 16.81 -5.39 10.51
CA SER A 41 16.58 -4.06 9.92
C SER A 41 16.51 -2.94 10.97
N VAL A 42 15.79 -3.17 12.08
CA VAL A 42 15.70 -2.22 13.20
C VAL A 42 17.04 -2.10 13.92
N GLY A 43 17.76 -3.22 14.10
CA GLY A 43 19.09 -3.24 14.70
C GLY A 43 20.11 -2.45 13.89
N LEU A 44 20.10 -2.57 12.56
CA LEU A 44 20.92 -1.76 11.66
C LEU A 44 20.56 -0.27 11.74
N GLY A 45 19.26 0.05 11.79
CA GLY A 45 18.79 1.43 12.02
C GLY A 45 19.36 2.04 13.29
N LEU A 46 19.28 1.33 14.42
CA LEU A 46 19.86 1.79 15.69
C LEU A 46 21.38 1.89 15.64
N LEU A 47 22.05 0.96 14.95
CA LEU A 47 23.49 1.00 14.74
C LEU A 47 23.90 2.26 13.96
N THR A 48 23.11 2.68 12.96
CA THR A 48 23.39 3.94 12.25
C THR A 48 23.25 5.17 13.14
N VAL A 49 22.27 5.19 14.05
CA VAL A 49 22.13 6.26 15.05
C VAL A 49 23.39 6.30 15.92
N TRP A 50 23.80 5.17 16.49
CA TRP A 50 24.99 5.08 17.33
C TRP A 50 26.28 5.46 16.59
N ALA A 51 26.47 4.99 15.36
CA ALA A 51 27.64 5.34 14.54
C ALA A 51 27.75 6.85 14.25
N LEU A 52 26.62 7.55 14.17
CA LEU A 52 26.53 8.99 13.92
C LEU A 52 26.59 9.83 15.22
N GLU A 53 26.80 9.23 16.38
CA GLU A 53 27.02 9.97 17.64
C GLU A 53 28.36 10.70 17.67
N GLY A 54 29.39 10.12 17.03
CA GLY A 54 30.75 10.67 17.02
C GLY A 54 30.97 11.84 16.03
N THR A 55 30.00 12.17 15.18
CA THR A 55 30.19 13.14 14.07
C THR A 55 29.74 14.57 14.40
N GLY A 56 29.25 14.84 15.61
CA GLY A 56 28.84 16.19 16.03
C GLY A 56 27.58 16.74 15.33
N MET A 57 26.83 15.90 14.60
CA MET A 57 25.56 16.29 13.96
C MET A 57 24.44 16.53 14.97
N THR A 58 23.41 17.28 14.57
CA THR A 58 22.24 17.53 15.43
C THR A 58 21.49 16.21 15.69
N ARG A 59 20.90 16.10 16.88
CA ARG A 59 20.27 14.85 17.35
C ARG A 59 19.07 14.45 16.50
N GLU A 60 18.39 15.43 15.93
CA GLU A 60 17.23 15.27 15.07
C GLU A 60 17.61 14.61 13.74
N SER A 61 18.69 15.09 13.10
CA SER A 61 19.18 14.53 11.83
C SER A 61 19.63 13.08 11.98
N ARG A 62 20.19 12.73 13.13
CA ARG A 62 20.64 11.36 13.45
C ARG A 62 19.47 10.38 13.56
N LEU A 63 18.42 10.78 14.26
CA LEU A 63 17.19 9.97 14.40
C LEU A 63 16.49 9.81 13.05
N MET A 64 16.39 10.89 12.25
CA MET A 64 15.84 10.84 10.90
C MET A 64 16.64 9.89 10.00
N ALA A 65 17.97 9.93 10.04
CA ALA A 65 18.82 9.01 9.28
C ALA A 65 18.59 7.54 9.69
N GLY A 66 18.48 7.27 10.99
CA GLY A 66 18.21 5.92 11.49
C GLY A 66 16.86 5.36 11.03
N ILE A 67 15.81 6.18 11.08
CA ILE A 67 14.47 5.82 10.60
C ILE A 67 14.49 5.59 9.09
N PHE A 68 15.19 6.43 8.33
CA PHE A 68 15.32 6.30 6.87
C PHE A 68 16.04 5.01 6.46
N VAL A 69 17.16 4.68 7.10
CA VAL A 69 17.89 3.43 6.85
C VAL A 69 17.02 2.21 7.21
N THR A 70 16.30 2.29 8.34
CA THR A 70 15.34 1.25 8.73
C THR A 70 14.28 1.07 7.65
N ALA A 71 13.69 2.16 7.15
CA ALA A 71 12.67 2.13 6.10
C ALA A 71 13.18 1.50 4.79
N ALA A 72 14.38 1.91 4.34
CA ALA A 72 14.99 1.36 3.13
C ALA A 72 15.27 -0.15 3.24
N LEU A 73 15.78 -0.61 4.39
CA LEU A 73 15.99 -2.03 4.63
C LEU A 73 14.68 -2.81 4.68
N LEU A 74 13.64 -2.24 5.30
CA LEU A 74 12.32 -2.86 5.39
C LEU A 74 11.64 -3.00 4.01
N TRP A 75 11.89 -2.06 3.09
CA TRP A 75 11.43 -2.14 1.70
C TRP A 75 12.18 -3.19 0.90
N VAL A 76 13.52 -3.24 1.00
CA VAL A 76 14.32 -4.23 0.24
C VAL A 76 14.09 -5.66 0.74
N THR A 77 13.91 -5.83 2.05
CA THR A 77 13.71 -7.15 2.65
C THR A 77 12.28 -7.70 2.52
N GLU A 78 11.33 -6.87 2.06
CA GLU A 78 9.89 -7.18 1.95
C GLU A 78 9.33 -7.95 3.16
N ALA A 79 9.84 -7.64 4.38
CA ALA A 79 9.48 -8.38 5.58
C ALA A 79 8.01 -8.16 6.00
N LEU A 80 7.45 -7.01 5.61
CA LEU A 80 6.07 -6.60 5.84
C LEU A 80 5.48 -6.05 4.53
N PRO A 81 4.15 -6.15 4.32
CA PRO A 81 3.51 -5.50 3.18
C PRO A 81 3.75 -3.98 3.24
N LEU A 82 3.89 -3.34 2.08
CA LEU A 82 4.27 -1.91 1.96
C LEU A 82 3.36 -0.95 2.75
N PHE A 83 2.08 -1.29 2.91
CA PHE A 83 1.17 -0.50 3.75
C PHE A 83 1.53 -0.58 5.25
N ALA A 84 1.90 -1.76 5.74
CA ALA A 84 2.27 -1.96 7.14
C ALA A 84 3.62 -1.31 7.46
N THR A 85 4.58 -1.35 6.53
CA THR A 85 5.86 -0.65 6.70
C THR A 85 5.66 0.86 6.81
N ALA A 86 4.80 1.47 5.99
CA ALA A 86 4.49 2.90 6.08
C ALA A 86 3.90 3.31 7.44
N LEU A 87 2.92 2.56 7.96
CA LEU A 87 2.34 2.82 9.30
C LEU A 87 3.39 2.67 10.42
N PHE A 88 4.27 1.68 10.29
CA PHE A 88 5.33 1.44 11.26
C PHE A 88 6.34 2.60 11.30
N ILE A 89 6.77 3.10 10.14
CA ILE A 89 7.68 4.24 10.04
C ILE A 89 7.06 5.52 10.63
N ILE A 90 5.81 5.83 10.30
CA ILE A 90 5.09 6.98 10.90
C ILE A 90 5.00 6.83 12.42
N GLY A 91 4.76 5.61 12.91
CA GLY A 91 4.78 5.32 14.35
C GLY A 91 6.15 5.58 14.99
N LEU A 92 7.24 5.18 14.34
CA LEU A 92 8.61 5.44 14.79
C LEU A 92 8.93 6.94 14.80
N GLU A 93 8.52 7.70 13.79
CA GLU A 93 8.71 9.15 13.74
C GLU A 93 8.00 9.84 14.91
N ILE A 94 6.73 9.51 15.18
CA ILE A 94 5.99 10.08 16.31
C ILE A 94 6.66 9.74 17.64
N PHE A 95 7.12 8.50 17.81
CA PHE A 95 7.72 8.05 19.06
C PHE A 95 9.11 8.65 19.30
N LEU A 96 9.98 8.63 18.29
CA LEU A 96 11.39 9.05 18.42
C LEU A 96 11.57 10.56 18.29
N ILE A 97 10.74 11.24 17.49
CA ILE A 97 10.93 12.66 17.13
C ILE A 97 9.95 13.55 17.86
N SER A 98 8.65 13.23 17.85
CA SER A 98 7.63 14.02 18.55
C SER A 98 7.71 13.84 20.08
N ASN A 99 8.27 12.73 20.56
CA ASN A 99 8.47 12.37 21.97
C ASN A 99 7.36 12.89 22.91
N PRO A 100 6.12 12.38 22.78
CA PRO A 100 5.01 12.81 23.63
C PRO A 100 5.21 12.47 25.12
N GLY A 101 6.15 11.57 25.44
CA GLY A 101 6.47 11.14 26.81
C GLY A 101 7.59 11.93 27.49
N ASN A 102 8.20 12.91 26.81
CA ASN A 102 9.34 13.70 27.28
C ASN A 102 10.47 12.88 27.92
N TRP A 103 10.83 11.75 27.30
CA TRP A 103 11.91 10.90 27.81
C TRP A 103 13.30 11.49 27.56
N PRO A 104 14.19 11.50 28.57
CA PRO A 104 15.55 12.00 28.42
C PRO A 104 16.33 11.12 27.44
N GLY A 105 16.96 11.75 26.43
CA GLY A 105 17.72 11.04 25.40
C GLY A 105 16.96 10.72 24.10
N ILE A 106 15.64 10.96 24.04
CA ILE A 106 14.82 10.85 22.81
C ILE A 106 14.12 12.19 22.50
N GLY A 107 13.89 12.54 21.22
CA GLY A 107 13.32 13.85 20.81
C GLY A 107 14.31 15.01 20.65
N PHE A 108 13.77 16.22 20.46
CA PHE A 108 14.53 17.45 20.22
C PHE A 108 15.36 17.84 21.44
N GLY A 109 16.65 18.12 21.23
CA GLY A 109 17.55 18.58 22.28
C GLY A 109 17.35 20.05 22.64
N GLU A 110 17.05 20.87 21.63
CA GLU A 110 16.71 22.29 21.77
C GLU A 110 15.56 22.62 20.80
N GLY A 111 14.43 23.12 21.32
CA GLY A 111 13.28 23.56 20.51
C GLY A 111 11.95 22.91 20.90
N THR A 112 10.86 23.45 20.34
CA THR A 112 9.50 22.90 20.51
C THR A 112 9.33 21.69 19.61
N ALA A 113 9.05 20.52 20.19
CA ALA A 113 8.79 19.32 19.41
C ALA A 113 7.58 19.52 18.48
N PRO A 114 7.65 19.10 17.20
CA PRO A 114 6.55 19.15 16.27
C PRO A 114 5.42 18.25 16.77
N SER A 115 4.18 18.74 16.68
CA SER A 115 2.99 17.99 17.06
C SER A 115 2.87 16.70 16.23
N TYR A 116 2.34 15.64 16.85
CA TYR A 116 2.01 14.36 16.18
C TYR A 116 1.16 14.54 14.92
N LYS A 117 0.38 15.63 14.83
CA LYS A 117 -0.46 15.95 13.67
C LYS A 117 0.35 16.15 12.39
N THR A 118 1.57 16.67 12.49
CA THR A 118 2.42 16.92 11.31
C THR A 118 2.84 15.62 10.64
N PHE A 119 3.14 14.58 11.42
CA PHE A 119 3.52 13.26 10.88
C PHE A 119 2.33 12.47 10.34
N LEU A 120 1.10 12.76 10.80
CA LEU A 120 -0.12 12.14 10.29
C LEU A 120 -0.70 12.84 9.06
N ALA A 121 -0.29 14.07 8.75
CA ALA A 121 -0.78 14.83 7.61
C ALA A 121 -0.64 14.10 6.24
N PRO A 122 0.48 13.41 5.93
CA PRO A 122 0.64 12.69 4.66
C PRO A 122 -0.34 11.55 4.45
N MET A 123 -0.92 10.99 5.53
CA MET A 123 -1.92 9.94 5.41
C MET A 123 -3.25 10.44 4.81
N ALA A 124 -3.51 11.74 4.93
CA ALA A 124 -4.71 12.39 4.43
C ALA A 124 -4.43 13.22 3.17
N ASP A 125 -3.46 12.81 2.36
CA ASP A 125 -3.14 13.49 1.10
C ASP A 125 -4.31 13.35 0.10
N PRO A 126 -4.70 14.43 -0.61
CA PRO A 126 -5.81 14.41 -1.57
C PRO A 126 -5.65 13.36 -2.67
N VAL A 127 -4.41 12.99 -3.04
CA VAL A 127 -4.14 11.96 -4.04
C VAL A 127 -4.59 10.59 -3.54
N ILE A 128 -4.39 10.27 -2.25
CA ILE A 128 -4.84 9.00 -1.65
C ILE A 128 -6.37 8.92 -1.68
N PHE A 129 -7.06 10.01 -1.31
CA PHE A 129 -8.52 10.08 -1.38
C PHE A 129 -9.07 9.98 -2.81
N LEU A 130 -8.36 10.56 -3.79
CA LEU A 130 -8.71 10.44 -5.21
C LEU A 130 -8.60 8.99 -5.69
N PHE A 131 -7.52 8.28 -5.33
CA PHE A 131 -7.35 6.87 -5.65
C PHE A 131 -8.40 5.98 -4.96
N LEU A 132 -8.67 6.22 -3.67
CA LEU A 132 -9.71 5.50 -2.95
C LEU A 132 -11.09 5.72 -3.59
N GLY A 133 -11.41 6.96 -3.98
CA GLY A 133 -12.62 7.30 -4.71
C GLY A 133 -12.71 6.59 -6.07
N GLY A 134 -11.60 6.49 -6.81
CA GLY A 134 -11.53 5.75 -8.07
C GLY A 134 -11.80 4.25 -7.90
N PHE A 135 -11.24 3.61 -6.87
CA PHE A 135 -11.50 2.20 -6.58
C PHE A 135 -12.94 1.94 -6.13
N LEU A 136 -13.53 2.86 -5.35
CA LEU A 136 -14.94 2.80 -4.98
C LEU A 136 -15.85 2.91 -6.22
N LEU A 137 -15.54 3.83 -7.14
CA LEU A 137 -16.29 3.99 -8.39
C LEU A 137 -16.16 2.76 -9.30
N ALA A 138 -14.96 2.16 -9.39
CA ALA A 138 -14.73 0.94 -10.15
C ALA A 138 -15.54 -0.25 -9.58
N GLN A 139 -15.51 -0.45 -8.26
CA GLN A 139 -16.30 -1.48 -7.58
C GLN A 139 -17.81 -1.27 -7.76
N ALA A 140 -18.28 -0.02 -7.67
CA ALA A 140 -19.68 0.31 -7.92
C ALA A 140 -20.08 -0.03 -9.37
N SER A 141 -19.22 0.26 -10.34
CA SER A 141 -19.46 -0.05 -11.75
C SER A 141 -19.58 -1.56 -12.00
N VAL A 142 -18.77 -2.38 -11.32
CA VAL A 142 -18.83 -3.86 -11.39
C VAL A 142 -20.09 -4.42 -10.74
N LYS A 143 -20.52 -3.84 -9.61
CA LYS A 143 -21.73 -4.27 -8.91
C LYS A 143 -23.00 -4.00 -9.71
N GLU A 144 -23.10 -2.84 -10.34
CA GLU A 144 -24.24 -2.44 -11.17
C GLU A 144 -24.17 -3.00 -12.60
N GLY A 145 -23.06 -3.68 -12.97
CA GLY A 145 -22.87 -4.25 -14.30
C GLY A 145 -22.68 -3.21 -15.41
N VAL A 146 -22.37 -1.96 -15.05
CA VAL A 146 -22.10 -0.86 -15.98
C VAL A 146 -20.85 -1.17 -16.80
N ASP A 147 -19.86 -1.82 -16.20
CA ASP A 147 -18.66 -2.34 -16.85
C ASP A 147 -19.01 -3.30 -18.02
N LYS A 148 -19.99 -4.18 -17.82
CA LYS A 148 -20.44 -5.15 -18.84
C LYS A 148 -21.24 -4.49 -19.96
N ALA A 149 -22.13 -3.55 -19.61
CA ALA A 149 -22.88 -2.78 -20.59
C ALA A 149 -21.93 -1.97 -21.49
N LEU A 150 -20.93 -1.32 -20.89
CA LEU A 150 -19.91 -0.57 -21.59
C LEU A 150 -19.05 -1.48 -22.48
N ALA A 151 -18.58 -2.62 -21.96
CA ALA A 151 -17.82 -3.60 -22.75
C ALA A 151 -18.63 -4.14 -23.94
N SER A 152 -19.92 -4.44 -23.75
CA SER A 152 -20.81 -4.94 -24.82
C SER A 152 -21.07 -3.88 -25.90
N THR A 153 -21.19 -2.61 -25.50
CA THR A 153 -21.39 -1.49 -26.42
C THR A 153 -20.14 -1.26 -27.26
N VAL A 154 -18.96 -1.23 -26.62
CA VAL A 154 -17.68 -1.12 -27.33
C VAL A 154 -17.46 -2.30 -28.28
N LEU A 155 -17.72 -3.55 -27.84
CA LEU A 155 -17.61 -4.73 -28.71
C LEU A 155 -18.60 -4.70 -29.88
N SER A 156 -19.83 -4.21 -29.65
CA SER A 156 -20.82 -4.08 -30.72
C SER A 156 -20.39 -3.08 -31.79
N LEU A 157 -19.63 -2.05 -31.41
CA LEU A 157 -19.07 -1.06 -32.31
C LEU A 157 -17.92 -1.63 -33.16
N PHE A 158 -17.10 -2.53 -32.61
CA PHE A 158 -15.96 -3.14 -33.32
C PHE A 158 -16.31 -4.37 -34.18
N GLY A 159 -17.53 -4.92 -34.06
CA GLY A 159 -18.05 -5.96 -34.96
C GLY A 159 -17.37 -7.34 -34.84
N LYS A 160 -18.11 -8.40 -35.17
CA LYS A 160 -17.77 -9.83 -34.95
C LYS A 160 -16.68 -10.40 -35.87
N LYS A 161 -15.75 -9.59 -36.39
CA LYS A 161 -14.79 -9.98 -37.45
C LYS A 161 -13.33 -9.79 -36.97
N PRO A 162 -12.68 -10.80 -36.36
CA PRO A 162 -11.31 -10.68 -35.84
C PRO A 162 -10.24 -10.45 -36.92
N PHE A 163 -10.55 -10.67 -38.21
CA PHE A 163 -9.62 -10.49 -39.34
C PHE A 163 -9.47 -9.02 -39.80
N LEU A 164 -10.41 -8.12 -39.47
CA LEU A 164 -10.40 -6.75 -39.98
C LEU A 164 -9.69 -5.73 -39.09
N SER A 165 -9.31 -6.08 -37.85
CA SER A 165 -8.63 -5.15 -36.95
C SER A 165 -7.24 -4.72 -37.44
N CYS A 166 -6.55 -5.56 -38.25
CA CYS A 166 -5.27 -5.20 -38.86
C CYS A 166 -5.42 -4.51 -40.23
N SER A 167 -6.51 -4.78 -40.96
CA SER A 167 -6.79 -4.17 -42.28
C SER A 167 -7.49 -2.81 -42.19
N ALA A 168 -8.20 -2.52 -41.09
CA ALA A 168 -8.86 -1.22 -40.88
C ALA A 168 -7.85 -0.06 -40.72
N SER A 169 -6.64 -0.34 -40.23
CA SER A 169 -5.54 0.64 -40.23
C SER A 169 -5.05 1.00 -41.65
N CYS A 170 -5.25 0.09 -42.62
CA CYS A 170 -4.86 0.32 -44.03
C CYS A 170 -6.00 0.96 -44.86
N SER A 171 -7.27 0.80 -44.46
CA SER A 171 -8.43 1.41 -45.14
C SER A 171 -8.77 2.82 -44.64
N PHE A 172 -8.46 3.16 -43.38
CA PHE A 172 -8.66 4.51 -42.84
C PHE A 172 -7.68 5.56 -43.41
N ARG A 173 -6.72 5.16 -44.25
CA ARG A 173 -5.89 6.10 -45.04
C ARG A 173 -6.52 6.50 -46.39
N ARG A 174 -7.71 5.99 -46.74
CA ARG A 174 -8.40 6.30 -48.02
C ARG A 174 -9.64 7.17 -47.90
N SER A 175 -10.06 7.59 -46.70
CA SER A 175 -11.33 8.33 -46.51
C SER A 175 -11.21 9.79 -46.08
N PHE A 176 -10.03 10.41 -46.11
CA PHE A 176 -9.95 11.86 -46.27
C PHE A 176 -9.60 12.15 -47.74
N PRO A 177 -10.63 12.43 -48.56
CA PRO A 177 -10.84 13.82 -48.94
C PRO A 177 -12.31 14.28 -48.97
N CYS A 178 -12.44 15.59 -48.74
CA CYS A 178 -13.58 16.49 -48.99
C CYS A 178 -14.74 16.49 -47.99
N LEU A 179 -14.55 17.22 -46.89
CA LEU A 179 -15.33 18.44 -46.67
C LEU A 179 -14.38 19.58 -46.27
#